data_AF-A0A238J5U5-F1
#
_entry.id   AF-A0A238J5U5-F1
#
_cell.length_a   1.000
_cell.length_b   1.000
_cell.length_c   1.000
_cell.angle_alpha   90.00
_cell.angle_beta   90.00
_cell.angle_gamma   90.00
#
_symmetry.space_group_name_H-M   'P 1'
#
loop_
_entity.id
_entity.type
_entity.pdbx_description
1 polymer ?
#
loop_
_entity_poly.entity_id
_entity_poly.type
_entity_poly.pdbx_seq_one_letter_code
_entity_poly.pdbx_strand_id
1 'polypeptide(L)'
;MSTETNEERLLKESFERLESDFDRFSTYFYDALFVRAPELRELFRDDLAGQGMRFMTTLRELVLNIQDANGDTERLAELGGYHANLGVRAENFAPMEEALVDTLRHTLRDGFTPELEKAWRGAYAKISSAMVRAGGIS
;
A
#
# COMPACT_ATOMS: atom_id res chain seq x y z
N MET A 1 -3.95 -20.87 18.18
CA MET A 1 -4.37 -20.53 16.80
C MET A 1 -5.09 -19.20 16.89
N SER A 2 -4.48 -18.12 16.38
CA SER A 2 -5.17 -16.83 16.30
C SER A 2 -6.28 -16.95 15.25
N THR A 3 -7.50 -16.59 15.61
CA THR A 3 -8.65 -16.59 14.70
C THR A 3 -8.56 -15.37 13.77
N GLU A 4 -8.71 -15.59 12.46
CA GLU A 4 -8.75 -14.53 11.45
C GLU A 4 -9.82 -13.48 11.80
N THR A 5 -9.45 -12.20 11.79
CA THR A 5 -10.40 -11.11 12.05
C THR A 5 -11.24 -10.79 10.83
N ASN A 6 -12.39 -10.13 11.01
CA ASN A 6 -13.20 -9.67 9.88
C ASN A 6 -12.44 -8.67 8.98
N GLU A 7 -11.53 -7.87 9.55
CA GLU A 7 -10.67 -6.93 8.81
C GLU A 7 -9.71 -7.70 7.89
N GLU A 8 -9.01 -8.71 8.43
CA GLU A 8 -8.11 -9.58 7.66
C GLU A 8 -8.82 -10.28 6.51
N ARG A 9 -9.98 -10.86 6.79
CA ARG A 9 -10.79 -11.54 5.77
C ARG A 9 -11.17 -10.59 4.64
N LEU A 10 -11.65 -9.38 4.97
CA LEU A 10 -12.02 -8.35 3.98
C LEU A 10 -10.82 -7.96 3.12
N LEU A 11 -9.67 -7.72 3.73
CA LEU A 11 -8.44 -7.36 3.04
C LEU A 11 -8.02 -8.47 2.06
N LYS A 12 -7.95 -9.71 2.54
CA LYS A 12 -7.56 -10.88 1.75
C LYS A 12 -8.49 -11.14 0.57
N GLU A 13 -9.80 -11.24 0.81
CA GLU A 13 -10.81 -11.47 -0.24
C GLU A 13 -10.79 -10.34 -1.28
N SER A 14 -10.61 -9.09 -0.84
CA SER A 14 -10.52 -7.97 -1.76
C SER A 14 -9.24 -8.01 -2.60
N PHE A 15 -8.11 -8.48 -2.04
CA PHE A 15 -6.84 -8.59 -2.75
C PHE A 15 -6.87 -9.68 -3.84
N GLU A 16 -7.49 -10.83 -3.54
CA GLU A 16 -7.70 -11.91 -4.52
C GLU A 16 -8.47 -11.42 -5.76
N ARG A 17 -9.37 -10.45 -5.58
CA ARG A 17 -10.10 -9.82 -6.69
C ARG A 17 -9.24 -8.87 -7.52
N LEU A 18 -8.13 -8.36 -6.98
CA LEU A 18 -7.17 -7.51 -7.69
C LEU A 18 -6.14 -8.33 -8.49
N GLU A 19 -5.88 -9.59 -8.09
CA GLU A 19 -4.84 -10.46 -8.67
C GLU A 19 -5.01 -10.71 -10.17
N SER A 20 -6.23 -10.64 -10.71
CA SER A 20 -6.47 -10.88 -12.13
C SER A 20 -6.05 -9.73 -13.06
N ASP A 21 -5.73 -8.54 -12.53
CA ASP A 21 -5.42 -7.35 -13.34
C ASP A 21 -4.44 -6.38 -12.65
N PHE A 22 -3.33 -6.89 -12.11
CA PHE A 22 -2.34 -6.08 -11.37
C PHE A 22 -1.66 -5.00 -12.20
N ASP A 23 -1.42 -5.24 -13.49
CA ASP A 23 -0.79 -4.24 -14.36
C ASP A 23 -1.68 -2.99 -14.47
N ARG A 24 -2.98 -3.20 -14.66
CA ARG A 24 -3.93 -2.09 -14.75
C ARG A 24 -4.15 -1.44 -13.39
N PHE A 25 -4.22 -2.22 -12.31
CA PHE A 25 -4.32 -1.67 -10.96
C PHE A 25 -3.14 -0.75 -10.64
N SER A 26 -1.91 -1.20 -10.91
CA SER A 26 -0.71 -0.41 -10.64
C SER A 26 -0.64 0.85 -11.49
N THR A 27 -1.09 0.79 -12.74
CA THR A 27 -1.23 1.97 -13.62
C THR A 27 -2.17 3.00 -13.01
N TYR A 28 -3.37 2.57 -12.58
CA TYR A 28 -4.33 3.47 -11.94
C TYR A 28 -3.80 4.08 -10.64
N PHE A 29 -3.06 3.30 -9.86
CA PHE A 29 -2.43 3.80 -8.64
C PHE A 29 -1.45 4.94 -8.92
N TYR A 30 -0.54 4.78 -9.88
CA TYR A 30 0.41 5.83 -10.21
C TYR A 30 -0.25 7.05 -10.88
N ASP A 31 -1.25 6.84 -11.73
CA ASP A 31 -2.02 7.94 -12.30
C ASP A 31 -2.72 8.74 -11.18
N ALA A 32 -3.40 8.06 -10.25
CA ALA A 32 -4.05 8.70 -9.11
C ALA A 32 -3.04 9.41 -8.20
N LEU A 33 -1.87 8.80 -7.95
CA LEU A 33 -0.81 9.36 -7.12
C LEU A 33 -0.24 10.63 -7.73
N PHE A 34 0.13 10.61 -9.01
CA PHE A 34 0.78 11.76 -9.66
C PHE A 34 -0.19 12.89 -10.00
N VAL A 35 -1.49 12.63 -10.10
CA VAL A 35 -2.50 13.69 -10.12
C VAL A 35 -2.56 14.41 -8.77
N ARG A 36 -2.41 13.68 -7.66
CA ARG A 36 -2.53 14.22 -6.29
C ARG A 36 -1.24 14.87 -5.78
N ALA A 37 -0.11 14.28 -6.12
CA ALA A 37 1.23 14.64 -5.65
C ALA A 37 2.22 14.53 -6.82
N PRO A 38 2.15 15.44 -7.82
CA PRO A 38 2.98 15.39 -9.03
C PRO A 38 4.48 15.42 -8.73
N GLU A 39 4.89 16.06 -7.63
CA GLU A 39 6.27 16.12 -7.16
C GLU A 39 6.84 14.74 -6.83
N LEU A 40 5.99 13.77 -6.44
CA LEU A 40 6.45 12.43 -6.14
C LEU A 40 6.98 11.71 -7.37
N ARG A 41 6.60 12.13 -8.59
CA ARG A 41 7.05 11.51 -9.84
C ARG A 41 8.58 11.49 -9.96
N GLU A 42 9.27 12.48 -9.39
CA GLU A 42 10.74 12.55 -9.39
C GLU A 42 11.40 11.42 -8.59
N LEU A 43 10.67 10.78 -7.67
CA LEU A 43 11.15 9.67 -6.85
C LEU A 43 11.04 8.31 -7.59
N PHE A 44 10.31 8.25 -8.71
CA PHE A 44 10.10 7.03 -9.50
C PHE A 44 11.00 7.06 -10.73
N ARG A 45 11.68 5.94 -11.01
CA ARG A 45 12.48 5.80 -12.25
C ARG A 45 11.57 5.60 -13.45
N ASP A 46 12.10 5.72 -14.66
CA ASP A 46 11.35 5.63 -15.92
C ASP A 46 10.57 4.30 -16.14
N ASP A 47 10.86 3.23 -15.37
CA ASP A 47 10.13 1.96 -15.42
C ASP A 47 9.01 1.87 -14.35
N LEU A 48 7.91 2.56 -14.61
CA LEU A 48 6.72 2.52 -13.74
C LEU A 48 6.04 1.14 -13.74
N ALA A 49 6.13 0.38 -14.84
CA ALA A 49 5.50 -0.94 -14.93
C ALA A 49 6.20 -1.95 -14.00
N GLY A 50 7.53 -2.03 -14.05
CA GLY A 50 8.32 -2.86 -13.14
C GLY A 50 8.22 -2.41 -11.69
N GLN A 51 8.05 -1.12 -11.44
CA GLN A 51 7.86 -0.58 -10.09
C GLN A 51 6.46 -0.89 -9.53
N GLY A 52 5.43 -0.84 -10.38
CA GLY A 52 4.05 -1.19 -10.01
C GLY A 52 3.91 -2.63 -9.56
N MET A 53 4.53 -3.56 -10.28
CA MET A 53 4.55 -4.97 -9.90
C MET A 53 5.18 -5.17 -8.51
N ARG A 54 6.33 -4.54 -8.24
CA ARG A 54 7.01 -4.62 -6.93
C ARG A 54 6.15 -4.04 -5.81
N PHE A 55 5.54 -2.87 -6.04
CA PHE A 55 4.63 -2.25 -5.09
C PHE A 55 3.48 -3.20 -4.74
N MET A 56 2.85 -3.82 -5.75
CA MET A 56 1.73 -4.73 -5.52
C MET A 56 2.14 -6.01 -4.78
N THR A 57 3.30 -6.60 -5.12
CA THR A 57 3.83 -7.76 -4.40
C THR A 57 4.10 -7.41 -2.93
N THR A 58 4.76 -6.29 -2.66
CA THR A 58 5.04 -5.85 -1.29
C THR A 58 3.75 -5.50 -0.53
N LEU A 59 2.81 -4.81 -1.16
CA LEU A 59 1.52 -4.47 -0.54
C LEU A 59 0.73 -5.74 -0.20
N ARG A 60 0.73 -6.74 -1.08
CA ARG A 60 0.12 -8.06 -0.83
C ARG A 60 0.70 -8.71 0.42
N GLU A 61 2.03 -8.82 0.46
CA GLU A 61 2.75 -9.46 1.57
C GLU A 61 2.44 -8.76 2.90
N LEU A 62 2.48 -7.43 2.93
CA LEU A 62 2.26 -6.65 4.14
C LEU A 62 0.80 -6.69 4.61
N VAL A 63 -0.17 -6.68 3.68
CA VAL A 63 -1.60 -6.76 4.02
C VAL A 63 -1.97 -8.17 4.50
N LEU A 64 -1.45 -9.22 3.88
CA LEU A 64 -1.73 -10.59 4.29
C LEU A 64 -1.05 -10.99 5.60
N ASN A 65 0.07 -10.34 5.95
CA ASN A 65 0.81 -10.58 7.19
C ASN A 65 0.65 -9.42 8.20
N ILE A 66 -0.45 -8.67 8.13
CA ILE A 66 -0.57 -7.42 8.91
C ILE A 66 -0.56 -7.61 10.43
N GLN A 67 -0.93 -8.79 10.91
CA GLN A 67 -0.80 -9.15 12.33
C GLN A 67 0.68 -9.29 12.74
N ASP A 68 1.50 -9.75 11.81
CA ASP A 68 2.94 -9.89 11.97
C ASP A 68 3.66 -8.57 11.71
N ALA A 69 3.00 -7.49 11.25
CA ALA A 69 3.66 -6.19 11.09
C ALA A 69 4.18 -5.61 12.43
N ASN A 70 3.69 -6.08 13.57
CA ASN A 70 4.28 -5.79 14.88
C ASN A 70 5.48 -6.71 15.23
N GLY A 71 5.63 -7.85 14.55
CA GLY A 71 6.71 -8.83 14.73
C GLY A 71 7.82 -8.77 13.67
N ASP A 72 7.50 -8.40 12.43
CA ASP A 72 8.38 -8.35 11.27
C ASP A 72 9.11 -7.00 11.17
N THR A 73 9.62 -6.57 12.33
CA THR A 73 10.23 -5.25 12.55
C THR A 73 11.47 -5.03 11.68
N GLU A 74 12.25 -6.09 11.42
CA GLU A 74 13.45 -6.02 10.58
C GLU A 74 13.08 -5.75 9.11
N ARG A 75 12.10 -6.47 8.57
CA ARG A 75 11.65 -6.28 7.18
C ARG A 75 11.07 -4.88 6.96
N LEU A 76 10.25 -4.40 7.90
CA LEU A 76 9.69 -3.05 7.84
C LEU A 76 10.75 -1.96 8.01
N ALA A 77 11.80 -2.21 8.80
CA ALA A 77 12.95 -1.33 8.91
C ALA A 77 13.74 -1.26 7.60
N GLU A 78 14.03 -2.40 6.97
CA GLU A 78 14.67 -2.45 5.65
C GLU A 78 13.86 -1.69 4.60
N LEU A 79 12.55 -1.96 4.55
CA LEU A 79 11.66 -1.34 3.59
C LEU A 79 11.56 0.17 3.83
N GLY A 80 11.42 0.60 5.08
CA GLY A 80 11.39 2.01 5.43
C GLY A 80 12.72 2.71 5.13
N GLY A 81 13.86 2.06 5.41
CA GLY A 81 15.19 2.59 5.07
C GLY A 81 15.41 2.71 3.56
N TYR A 82 14.90 1.77 2.76
CA TYR A 82 14.87 1.90 1.31
C TYR A 82 14.07 3.13 0.85
N HIS A 83 12.87 3.35 1.43
CA HIS A 83 12.06 4.53 1.13
C HIS A 83 12.75 5.84 1.55
N ALA A 84 13.37 5.87 2.73
CA ALA A 84 14.14 7.02 3.20
C ALA A 84 15.31 7.34 2.25
N ASN A 85 16.04 6.33 1.77
CA ASN A 85 17.13 6.51 0.79
C ASN A 85 16.65 7.04 -0.56
N LEU A 86 15.40 6.79 -0.93
CA LEU A 86 14.78 7.37 -2.12
C LEU A 86 14.32 8.82 -1.91
N GLY A 87 14.36 9.34 -0.68
CA GLY A 87 13.89 10.69 -0.35
C GLY A 87 12.40 10.77 -0.02
N VAL A 88 11.72 9.63 0.18
CA VAL A 88 10.34 9.59 0.68
C VAL A 88 10.32 10.12 2.11
N ARG A 89 9.34 10.96 2.40
CA ARG A 89 9.08 11.58 3.70
C ARG A 89 7.75 11.11 4.27
N ALA A 90 7.56 11.31 5.57
CA ALA A 90 6.32 10.95 6.25
C ALA A 90 5.09 11.60 5.59
N GLU A 91 5.21 12.83 5.08
CA GLU A 91 4.09 13.52 4.43
C GLU A 91 3.68 12.88 3.09
N ASN A 92 4.56 12.10 2.45
CA ASN A 92 4.27 11.47 1.17
C ASN A 92 3.35 10.26 1.29
N PHE A 93 3.16 9.69 2.49
CA PHE A 93 2.26 8.56 2.69
C PHE A 93 0.77 8.94 2.60
N ALA A 94 0.40 10.18 2.97
CA ALA A 94 -0.99 10.63 2.87
C ALA A 94 -1.52 10.64 1.41
N PRO A 95 -0.85 11.24 0.41
CA PRO A 95 -1.32 11.16 -0.97
C PRO A 95 -1.26 9.73 -1.55
N MET A 96 -0.32 8.89 -1.09
CA MET A 96 -0.27 7.47 -1.45
C MET A 96 -1.47 6.68 -0.92
N GLU A 97 -1.92 6.93 0.32
CA GLU A 97 -3.13 6.33 0.87
C GLU A 97 -4.35 6.67 0.02
N GLU A 98 -4.54 7.95 -0.31
CA GLU A 98 -5.68 8.40 -1.10
C GLU A 98 -5.65 7.81 -2.52
N ALA A 99 -4.47 7.74 -3.15
CA ALA A 99 -4.31 7.09 -4.44
C ALA A 99 -4.67 5.59 -4.39
N LEU A 100 -4.25 4.88 -3.34
CA LEU A 100 -4.60 3.48 -3.14
C LEU A 100 -6.12 3.30 -2.98
N VAL A 101 -6.76 4.13 -2.16
CA VAL A 101 -8.21 4.08 -1.92
C VAL A 101 -9.01 4.36 -3.19
N ASP A 102 -8.61 5.36 -3.98
CA ASP A 102 -9.22 5.63 -5.29
C ASP A 102 -9.09 4.46 -6.24
N THR A 103 -7.91 3.84 -6.28
CA THR A 103 -7.62 2.70 -7.15
C THR A 103 -8.49 1.50 -6.77
N LEU A 104 -8.62 1.22 -5.47
CA LEU A 104 -9.49 0.18 -4.94
C LEU A 104 -10.96 0.46 -5.29
N ARG A 105 -11.43 1.70 -5.09
CA ARG A 105 -12.80 2.11 -5.42
C ARG A 105 -13.11 1.94 -6.90
N HIS A 106 -12.19 2.37 -7.76
CA HIS A 106 -12.34 2.24 -9.22
C HIS A 106 -12.35 0.78 -9.68
N THR A 107 -11.49 -0.05 -9.09
CA THR A 107 -11.32 -1.46 -9.48
C THR A 107 -12.45 -2.34 -8.96
N LEU A 108 -12.79 -2.21 -7.68
CA LEU A 108 -13.75 -3.08 -7.01
C LEU A 108 -15.21 -2.60 -7.15
N ARG A 109 -15.42 -1.34 -7.56
CA ARG A 109 -16.73 -0.72 -7.85
C ARG A 109 -17.70 -0.92 -6.68
N ASP A 110 -18.88 -1.51 -6.93
CA ASP A 110 -19.91 -1.79 -5.92
C ASP A 110 -19.42 -2.71 -4.80
N GLY A 111 -18.33 -3.45 -5.03
CA GLY A 111 -17.69 -4.27 -4.02
C GLY A 111 -16.74 -3.51 -3.08
N PHE A 112 -16.52 -2.20 -3.29
CA PHE A 112 -15.76 -1.35 -2.38
C PHE A 112 -16.69 -0.70 -1.35
N THR A 113 -17.02 -1.46 -0.31
CA THR A 113 -17.95 -1.01 0.74
C THR A 113 -17.25 -0.07 1.75
N PRO A 114 -18.00 0.71 2.54
CA PRO A 114 -17.43 1.54 3.60
C PRO A 114 -16.59 0.76 4.62
N GLU A 115 -16.98 -0.49 4.92
CA GLU A 115 -16.24 -1.38 5.82
C GLU A 115 -14.90 -1.79 5.21
N LEU A 116 -14.89 -2.07 3.90
CA LEU A 116 -13.68 -2.42 3.17
C LEU A 116 -12.73 -1.21 3.07
N GLU A 117 -13.26 -0.01 2.81
CA GLU A 117 -12.46 1.22 2.83
C GLU A 117 -11.80 1.42 4.20
N LYS A 118 -12.58 1.28 5.29
CA LYS A 118 -12.04 1.38 6.65
C LYS A 118 -10.95 0.36 6.93
N ALA A 119 -11.12 -0.89 6.47
CA ALA A 119 -10.11 -1.93 6.63
C ALA A 119 -8.81 -1.58 5.90
N TRP A 120 -8.90 -1.14 4.64
CA TRP A 120 -7.74 -0.76 3.84
C TRP A 120 -6.98 0.44 4.40
N ARG A 121 -7.70 1.49 4.82
CA ARG A 121 -7.08 2.66 5.45
C ARG A 121 -6.40 2.31 6.77
N GLY A 122 -7.07 1.50 7.60
CA GLY A 122 -6.49 0.99 8.84
C GLY A 122 -5.23 0.16 8.61
N ALA A 123 -5.25 -0.70 7.59
CA ALA A 123 -4.09 -1.51 7.21
C ALA A 123 -2.92 -0.65 6.73
N TYR A 124 -3.20 0.26 5.80
CA TYR A 124 -2.21 1.19 5.26
C TYR A 124 -1.56 2.02 6.38
N ALA A 125 -2.36 2.61 7.27
CA ALA A 125 -1.88 3.42 8.38
C ALA A 125 -0.97 2.65 9.34
N LYS A 126 -1.30 1.38 9.65
CA LYS A 126 -0.46 0.51 10.49
C LYS A 126 0.91 0.28 9.84
N ILE A 127 0.91 -0.09 8.56
CA ILE A 127 2.12 -0.39 7.78
C ILE A 127 2.99 0.86 7.63
N SER A 128 2.41 1.96 7.13
CA SER A 128 3.14 3.21 6.89
C SER A 128 3.74 3.76 8.16
N SER A 129 2.99 3.76 9.26
CA SER A 129 3.50 4.20 10.57
C SER A 129 4.64 3.31 11.08
N ALA A 130 4.58 2.00 10.83
CA ALA A 130 5.66 1.09 11.20
C ALA A 130 6.92 1.34 10.35
N MET A 131 6.77 1.52 9.04
CA MET A 131 7.88 1.88 8.13
C MET A 131 8.53 3.21 8.51
N VAL A 132 7.73 4.23 8.84
CA VAL A 132 8.25 5.54 9.25
C VAL A 132 9.08 5.41 10.53
N ARG A 133 8.55 4.73 11.55
CA ARG A 133 9.26 4.53 12.82
C ARG A 133 10.50 3.65 12.68
N ALA A 134 10.39 2.54 11.96
CA ALA A 134 11.44 1.52 11.89
C ALA A 134 12.55 1.87 10.86
N GLY A 135 12.18 2.54 9.78
CA GLY A 135 13.08 2.88 8.68
C GLY A 135 13.73 4.26 8.76
N GLY A 136 13.43 5.05 9.80
CA GLY A 136 14.01 6.38 9.98
C GLY A 136 13.57 7.39 8.92
N ILE A 137 12.36 7.25 8.38
CA ILE A 137 11.76 8.25 7.49
C ILE A 137 11.42 9.47 8.34
N SER A 138 11.92 10.63 7.91
CA SER A 138 11.67 11.94 8.53
C SER A 138 10.28 12.48 8.21
#